data_AF-A0A4Q5SGZ9-F1
#
_entry.id   AF-A0A4Q5SGZ9-F1
#
_cell.length_a   1.000
_cell.length_b   1.000
_cell.length_c   1.000
_cell.angle_alpha   90.00
_cell.angle_beta   90.00
_cell.angle_gamma   90.00
#
_symmetry.space_group_name_H-M   'P 1'
#
loop_
_entity.id
_entity.type
_entity.pdbx_description
1 polymer ?
#
loop_
_entity_poly.entity_id
_entity_poly.type
_entity_poly.pdbx_seq_one_letter_code
_entity_poly.pdbx_strand_id
1 'polypeptide(L)'
;MDNIKKNLGYRFVLQSAVLPDNVVHGSSMNLVINLKNAGYASPFNKRTAKLILRNKSNGEVKSIDLATDVRKWYSGAVKVEEAVKIPSDFPAGEYELLLSLPDEYASIAARPEYSIRLANDGVWEAETGYNKLNHTIKVN
;
A
#
# COMPACT_ATOMS: atom_id res chain seq x y z
N MET A 1 -24.59 -12.85 16.81
CA MET A 1 -23.35 -13.60 16.47
C MET A 1 -22.68 -13.10 15.19
N ASP A 2 -23.35 -12.30 14.37
CA ASP A 2 -22.81 -11.84 13.07
C ASP A 2 -21.62 -10.87 13.19
N ASN A 3 -21.55 -10.06 14.24
CA ASN A 3 -20.45 -9.12 14.45
C ASN A 3 -19.11 -9.83 14.75
N ILE A 4 -19.14 -10.97 15.45
CA ILE A 4 -17.92 -11.75 15.73
C ILE A 4 -17.38 -12.31 14.42
N LYS A 5 -18.23 -12.93 13.58
CA LYS A 5 -17.78 -13.49 12.30
C LYS A 5 -17.25 -12.43 11.32
N LYS A 6 -17.85 -11.24 11.29
CA LYS A 6 -17.45 -10.14 10.39
C LYS A 6 -16.13 -9.47 10.76
N ASN A 7 -15.75 -9.50 12.04
CA ASN A 7 -14.61 -8.77 12.58
C ASN A 7 -13.48 -9.69 13.08
N LEU A 8 -13.59 -11.01 12.87
CA LEU A 8 -12.48 -11.93 13.13
C LEU A 8 -11.27 -11.58 12.26
N GLY A 9 -10.08 -11.62 12.86
CA GLY A 9 -8.83 -11.26 12.18
C GLY A 9 -8.68 -9.76 11.97
N TYR A 10 -8.05 -9.38 10.86
CA TYR A 10 -7.84 -7.99 10.46
C TYR A 10 -8.75 -7.62 9.28
N ARG A 11 -9.15 -6.35 9.21
CA ARG A 11 -9.88 -5.79 8.07
C ARG A 11 -9.45 -4.34 7.88
N PHE A 12 -8.50 -4.11 6.99
CA PHE A 12 -7.97 -2.77 6.75
C PHE A 12 -8.88 -1.98 5.80
N VAL A 13 -9.29 -0.79 6.23
CA VAL A 13 -10.08 0.17 5.47
C VAL A 13 -9.23 1.42 5.30
N LEU A 14 -8.92 1.80 4.06
CA LEU A 14 -8.30 3.08 3.75
C LEU A 14 -9.25 4.22 4.13
N GLN A 15 -8.80 5.13 4.97
CA GLN A 15 -9.54 6.34 5.35
C GLN A 15 -9.10 7.53 4.51
N SER A 16 -7.79 7.74 4.37
CA SER A 16 -7.22 8.79 3.52
C SER A 16 -5.76 8.50 3.22
N ALA A 17 -5.24 9.13 2.17
CA ALA A 17 -3.81 9.20 1.88
C ALA A 17 -3.45 10.66 1.58
N VAL A 18 -2.42 11.17 2.25
CA VAL A 18 -1.81 12.47 1.98
C VAL A 18 -0.51 12.19 1.24
N LEU A 19 -0.51 12.55 -0.04
CA LEU A 19 0.53 12.22 -1.00
C LEU A 19 0.83 13.50 -1.79
N PRO A 20 2.11 13.79 -2.11
CA PRO A 20 2.44 14.97 -2.90
C PRO A 20 2.04 14.78 -4.36
N ASP A 21 1.71 15.86 -5.06
CA ASP A 21 1.41 15.79 -6.50
C ASP A 21 2.68 15.70 -7.37
N ASN A 22 3.80 16.20 -6.84
CA ASN A 22 5.07 16.27 -7.55
C ASN A 22 6.21 15.86 -6.62
N VAL A 23 7.17 15.11 -7.17
CA VAL A 23 8.42 14.76 -6.50
C VAL A 23 9.58 14.93 -7.46
N VAL A 24 10.76 15.23 -6.92
CA VAL A 24 11.99 15.32 -7.70
C VAL A 24 12.76 14.01 -7.54
N HIS A 25 13.26 13.45 -8.63
CA HIS A 25 14.14 12.28 -8.54
C HIS A 25 15.34 12.53 -7.60
N GLY A 26 15.75 11.51 -6.84
CA GLY A 26 16.80 11.66 -5.82
C GLY A 26 16.36 12.31 -4.50
N SER A 27 15.13 12.84 -4.42
CA SER A 27 14.58 13.42 -3.19
C SER A 27 13.78 12.41 -2.35
N SER A 28 13.40 12.82 -1.13
CA SER A 28 12.48 12.06 -0.28
C SER A 28 11.05 12.53 -0.49
N MET A 29 10.16 11.58 -0.75
CA MET A 29 8.72 11.75 -0.82
C MET A 29 8.10 11.42 0.54
N ASN A 30 7.50 12.42 1.19
CA ASN A 30 6.72 12.18 2.40
C ASN A 30 5.34 11.66 2.05
N LEU A 31 4.86 10.64 2.77
CA LEU A 31 3.52 10.11 2.64
C LEU A 31 2.89 9.89 4.01
N VAL A 32 1.58 10.10 4.08
CA VAL A 32 0.76 9.70 5.23
C VAL A 32 -0.42 8.88 4.74
N ILE A 33 -0.50 7.61 5.15
CA ILE A 33 -1.64 6.75 4.87
C ILE A 33 -2.38 6.51 6.19
N ASN A 34 -3.64 6.95 6.25
CA ASN A 34 -4.52 6.70 7.37
C ASN A 34 -5.42 5.52 7.04
N LEU A 35 -5.35 4.48 7.86
CA LEU A 35 -6.14 3.26 7.76
C LEU A 35 -6.95 3.09 9.04
N LYS A 36 -7.98 2.26 8.95
CA LYS A 36 -8.67 1.68 10.10
C LYS A 36 -8.61 0.16 9.99
N ASN A 37 -8.09 -0.51 11.01
CA ASN A 37 -8.32 -1.93 11.17
C ASN A 37 -9.68 -2.13 11.86
N ALA A 38 -10.69 -2.50 11.08
CA ALA A 38 -12.04 -2.78 11.57
C ALA A 38 -12.18 -4.21 12.15
N GLY A 39 -11.14 -5.04 12.05
CA GLY A 39 -11.09 -6.36 12.69
C GLY A 39 -10.66 -6.28 14.16
N TYR A 40 -10.59 -7.45 14.80
CA TYR A 40 -10.20 -7.61 16.21
C TYR A 40 -8.73 -7.98 16.42
N ALA A 41 -7.97 -8.27 15.36
CA ALA A 41 -6.55 -8.61 15.43
C ALA A 41 -5.76 -7.91 14.32
N SER A 42 -4.44 -7.85 14.47
CA SER A 42 -3.51 -7.52 13.39
C SER A 42 -2.98 -8.81 12.73
N PRO A 43 -2.38 -8.73 11.53
CA PRO A 43 -1.70 -9.86 10.92
C PRO A 43 -0.59 -10.42 11.81
N PHE A 44 -0.49 -11.74 11.90
CA PHE A 44 0.60 -12.41 12.61
C PHE A 44 1.85 -12.57 11.72
N ASN A 45 1.65 -13.04 10.50
CA ASN A 45 2.73 -13.19 9.53
C ASN A 45 3.23 -11.82 9.08
N LYS A 46 4.55 -11.70 8.95
CA LYS A 46 5.14 -10.46 8.44
C LYS A 46 4.74 -10.28 6.98
N ARG A 47 4.44 -9.02 6.65
CA ARG A 47 4.06 -8.57 5.32
C ARG A 47 4.71 -7.23 5.13
N THR A 48 5.72 -7.17 4.27
CA THR A 48 6.39 -5.92 3.94
C THR A 48 5.43 -5.10 3.10
N ALA A 49 4.89 -4.02 3.66
CA ALA A 49 4.08 -3.09 2.88
C ALA A 49 4.95 -2.45 1.81
N LYS A 50 4.43 -2.35 0.58
CA LYS A 50 5.15 -1.77 -0.55
C LYS A 50 4.33 -0.65 -1.17
N LEU A 51 4.95 0.50 -1.35
CA LEU A 51 4.43 1.53 -2.23
C LEU A 51 4.78 1.16 -3.67
N ILE A 52 3.77 1.08 -4.51
CA ILE A 52 3.88 0.74 -5.92
C ILE A 52 3.69 2.01 -6.73
N LEU A 53 4.66 2.29 -7.60
CA LEU A 53 4.61 3.37 -8.58
C LEU A 53 4.46 2.72 -9.95
N ARG A 54 3.27 2.82 -10.55
CA ARG A 54 3.00 2.32 -11.90
C ARG A 54 3.01 3.48 -12.88
N ASN A 55 3.93 3.45 -13.83
CA ASN A 55 4.02 4.47 -14.87
C ASN A 55 2.76 4.42 -15.76
N LYS A 56 2.13 5.59 -15.99
CA LYS A 56 0.88 5.69 -16.77
C LYS A 56 1.07 5.57 -18.28
N SER A 57 2.26 5.83 -18.80
CA SER A 57 2.51 5.79 -20.25
C SER A 57 2.88 4.39 -20.75
N ASN A 58 3.62 3.61 -19.96
CA ASN A 58 4.12 2.30 -20.39
C ASN A 58 3.74 1.13 -19.45
N GLY A 59 3.09 1.40 -18.31
CA GLY A 59 2.69 0.38 -17.34
C GLY A 59 3.83 -0.19 -16.48
N GLU A 60 5.06 0.30 -16.62
CA GLU A 60 6.21 -0.17 -15.84
C GLU A 60 5.98 0.07 -14.35
N VAL A 61 6.28 -0.94 -13.53
CA VAL A 61 6.08 -0.90 -12.08
C VAL A 61 7.42 -0.81 -11.37
N LYS A 62 7.53 0.14 -10.45
CA LYS A 62 8.58 0.18 -9.43
C LYS A 62 7.95 0.03 -8.05
N SER A 63 8.59 -0.71 -7.17
CA SER A 63 8.13 -0.91 -5.79
C SER A 63 9.16 -0.37 -4.82
N ILE A 64 8.69 0.32 -3.79
CA ILE A 64 9.51 0.75 -2.66
C ILE A 64 8.93 0.15 -1.38
N ASP A 65 9.76 -0.58 -0.65
CA ASP A 65 9.38 -1.17 0.62
C ASP A 65 9.20 -0.06 1.67
N LEU A 66 8.10 -0.12 2.40
CA LEU A 66 7.80 0.77 3.52
C LEU A 66 8.38 0.18 4.81
N ALA A 67 8.82 1.05 5.73
CA ALA A 67 9.39 0.66 7.01
C ALA A 67 8.34 0.18 8.03
N THR A 68 7.06 0.49 7.80
CA THR A 68 5.96 0.11 8.68
C THR A 68 5.83 -1.40 8.84
N ASP A 69 5.65 -1.84 10.09
CA ASP A 69 5.37 -3.25 10.40
C ASP A 69 3.86 -3.47 10.41
N VAL A 70 3.35 -4.11 9.36
CA VAL A 70 1.92 -4.42 9.19
C VAL A 70 1.37 -5.25 10.35
N ARG A 71 2.21 -6.02 11.07
CA ARG A 71 1.79 -6.78 12.26
C ARG A 71 1.41 -5.87 13.43
N LYS A 72 1.81 -4.59 13.39
CA LYS A 72 1.47 -3.56 14.38
C LYS A 72 0.27 -2.71 13.97
N TRP A 73 -0.40 -3.04 12.86
CA TRP A 73 -1.64 -2.37 12.47
C TRP A 73 -2.81 -2.93 13.30
N TYR A 74 -2.82 -2.59 14.58
CA TYR A 74 -3.82 -3.06 15.55
C TYR A 74 -5.21 -2.53 15.26
N SER A 75 -6.21 -3.16 15.88
CA SER A 75 -7.62 -2.77 15.83
C SER A 75 -7.79 -1.28 16.14
N GLY A 76 -8.55 -0.57 15.31
CA GLY A 76 -8.75 0.88 15.43
C GLY A 76 -7.96 1.67 14.38
N ALA A 77 -7.55 2.89 14.76
CA ALA A 77 -6.85 3.81 13.86
C ALA A 77 -5.40 3.38 13.66
N VAL A 78 -4.94 3.42 12.40
CA VAL A 78 -3.57 3.10 12.00
C VAL A 78 -3.07 4.25 11.15
N LYS A 79 -1.93 4.82 11.52
CA LYS A 79 -1.25 5.88 10.76
C LYS A 79 0.10 5.34 10.28
N VAL A 80 0.31 5.35 8.96
CA VAL A 80 1.60 5.10 8.33
C VAL A 80 2.12 6.44 7.86
N GLU A 81 3.24 6.89 8.41
CA GLU A 81 3.86 8.18 8.09
C GLU A 81 5.34 7.94 7.83
N GLU A 82 5.75 8.11 6.58
CA GLU A 82 7.10 7.74 6.13
C GLU A 82 7.64 8.72 5.09
N ALA A 83 8.97 8.81 5.04
CA ALA A 83 9.71 9.51 3.99
C ALA A 83 10.40 8.48 3.11
N VAL A 84 9.91 8.32 1.88
CA VAL A 84 10.39 7.33 0.93
C VAL A 84 11.35 7.97 -0.05
N LYS A 85 12.56 7.43 -0.17
CA LYS A 85 13.56 7.94 -1.12
C LYS A 85 13.20 7.54 -2.55
N ILE A 86 13.06 8.51 -3.43
CA ILE A 86 12.97 8.29 -4.88
C ILE A 86 14.41 8.21 -5.41
N PRO A 87 14.83 7.11 -6.08
CA PRO A 87 16.15 7.02 -6.68
C PRO A 87 16.44 8.17 -7.66
N SER A 88 17.71 8.58 -7.80
CA SER A 88 18.10 9.66 -8.71
C SER A 88 18.01 9.26 -10.19
N ASP A 89 18.06 7.97 -10.46
CA ASP A 89 17.87 7.35 -11.78
C ASP A 89 16.40 6.96 -12.06
N PHE A 90 15.47 7.35 -11.18
CA PHE A 90 14.06 7.06 -11.39
C PHE A 90 13.54 7.83 -12.63
N PRO A 91 12.90 7.16 -13.60
CA PRO A 91 12.46 7.83 -14.82
C PRO A 91 11.42 8.92 -14.53
N ALA A 92 11.54 10.05 -15.23
CA ALA A 92 10.54 11.11 -15.17
C ALA A 92 9.24 10.64 -15.83
N GLY A 93 8.10 11.10 -15.30
CA GLY A 93 6.79 10.73 -15.82
C GLY A 93 5.66 10.85 -14.80
N GLU A 94 4.47 10.43 -15.20
CA GLU A 94 3.32 10.31 -14.30
C GLU A 94 3.16 8.87 -13.81
N TYR A 95 2.98 8.72 -12.51
CA TYR A 95 2.88 7.43 -11.84
C TYR A 95 1.62 7.35 -11.00
N GLU A 96 0.83 6.31 -11.20
CA GLU A 96 -0.23 5.95 -10.25
C GLU A 96 0.38 5.33 -9.01
N LEU A 97 -0.12 5.73 -7.83
CA LEU A 97 0.29 5.18 -6.55
C LEU A 97 -0.67 4.08 -6.10
N LEU A 98 -0.09 2.92 -5.79
CA LEU A 98 -0.80 1.78 -5.21
C LEU A 98 -0.08 1.26 -3.97
N LEU A 99 -0.80 0.54 -3.12
CA LEU A 99 -0.29 -0.14 -1.95
C LEU A 99 -0.39 -1.65 -2.14
N SER A 100 0.73 -2.35 -1.96
CA SER A 100 0.77 -3.81 -1.95
C SER A 100 1.13 -4.32 -0.57
N LEU A 101 0.46 -5.39 -0.15
CA LEU A 101 0.68 -6.07 1.14
C LEU A 101 0.90 -7.57 0.86
N PRO A 102 1.96 -7.91 0.10
CA PRO A 102 2.21 -9.26 -0.37
C PRO A 102 2.55 -10.19 0.79
N ASP A 103 2.60 -11.48 0.49
CA ASP A 103 3.18 -12.45 1.40
C ASP A 103 4.71 -12.25 1.51
N GLU A 104 5.31 -12.63 2.65
CA GLU A 104 6.76 -12.53 2.85
C GLU A 104 7.52 -13.60 2.05
N TYR A 105 6.91 -14.76 1.79
CA TYR A 105 7.56 -15.82 1.02
C TYR A 105 7.62 -15.45 -0.47
N ALA A 106 8.83 -15.33 -1.01
CA ALA A 106 9.08 -14.95 -2.40
C ALA A 106 8.35 -15.85 -3.43
N SER A 107 8.14 -17.13 -3.11
CA SER A 107 7.44 -18.08 -3.96
C SER A 107 5.95 -17.76 -4.20
N ILE A 108 5.35 -16.98 -3.30
CA ILE A 108 3.93 -16.61 -3.36
C ILE A 108 3.69 -15.09 -3.26
N ALA A 109 4.74 -14.28 -3.07
CA ALA A 109 4.64 -12.83 -2.98
C ALA A 109 4.03 -12.17 -4.23
N ALA A 110 4.23 -12.77 -5.42
CA ALA A 110 3.67 -12.28 -6.68
C ALA A 110 2.24 -12.78 -6.95
N ARG A 111 1.69 -13.65 -6.09
CA ARG A 111 0.36 -14.22 -6.26
C ARG A 111 -0.69 -13.32 -5.62
N PRO A 112 -1.59 -12.70 -6.40
CA PRO A 112 -2.53 -11.69 -5.89
C PRO A 112 -3.47 -12.22 -4.80
N GLU A 113 -3.82 -13.51 -4.84
CA GLU A 113 -4.66 -14.16 -3.85
C GLU A 113 -4.02 -14.28 -2.45
N TYR A 114 -2.70 -14.05 -2.34
CA TYR A 114 -1.97 -13.99 -1.08
C TYR A 114 -1.63 -12.56 -0.64
N SER A 115 -2.05 -11.53 -1.37
CA SER A 115 -1.91 -10.12 -0.97
C SER A 115 -3.11 -9.67 -0.12
N ILE A 116 -2.88 -8.77 0.85
CA ILE A 116 -4.00 -8.22 1.63
C ILE A 116 -4.77 -7.20 0.79
N ARG A 117 -6.06 -7.48 0.61
CA ARG A 117 -7.05 -6.58 0.04
C ARG A 117 -7.57 -5.58 1.07
N LEU A 118 -7.56 -4.29 0.72
CA LEU A 118 -8.25 -3.25 1.49
C LEU A 118 -9.77 -3.33 1.27
N ALA A 119 -10.52 -3.09 2.33
CA ALA A 119 -11.98 -3.16 2.37
C ALA A 119 -12.62 -1.85 1.88
N ASN A 120 -12.20 -1.39 0.70
CA ASN A 120 -12.72 -0.21 0.00
C ASN A 120 -13.21 -0.60 -1.40
N ASP A 121 -14.30 0.01 -1.84
CA ASP A 121 -14.83 -0.20 -3.19
C ASP A 121 -13.93 0.46 -4.24
N GLY A 122 -13.74 -0.20 -5.39
CA GLY A 122 -12.94 0.32 -6.50
C GLY A 122 -11.42 0.41 -6.28
N VAL A 123 -10.92 0.04 -5.10
CA VAL A 123 -9.50 0.11 -4.74
C VAL A 123 -8.73 -1.16 -5.12
N TRP A 124 -9.35 -2.33 -5.05
CA TRP A 124 -8.66 -3.61 -5.26
C TRP A 124 -8.49 -3.98 -6.75
N GLU A 125 -7.26 -4.30 -7.15
CA GLU A 125 -6.94 -4.88 -8.46
C GLU A 125 -6.74 -6.39 -8.35
N ALA A 126 -7.69 -7.18 -8.86
CA ALA A 126 -7.67 -8.63 -8.72
C ALA A 126 -6.51 -9.31 -9.46
N GLU A 127 -6.05 -8.74 -10.57
CA GLU A 127 -4.98 -9.33 -11.41
C GLU A 127 -3.60 -9.17 -10.77
N THR A 128 -3.34 -8.07 -10.09
CA THR A 128 -2.02 -7.71 -9.53
C THR A 128 -1.95 -7.87 -8.01
N GLY A 129 -3.10 -7.84 -7.33
CA GLY A 129 -3.18 -7.84 -5.88
C GLY A 129 -2.82 -6.50 -5.24
N TYR A 130 -2.89 -5.41 -6.01
CA TYR A 130 -2.58 -4.06 -5.54
C TYR A 130 -3.85 -3.32 -5.11
N ASN A 131 -3.67 -2.36 -4.20
CA ASN A 131 -4.72 -1.49 -3.71
C ASN A 131 -4.46 -0.06 -4.19
N LYS A 132 -5.30 0.48 -5.08
CA LYS A 132 -5.19 1.85 -5.59
C LYS A 132 -5.30 2.87 -4.45
N LEU A 133 -4.34 3.79 -4.37
CA LEU A 133 -4.46 4.95 -3.49
C LEU A 133 -5.24 6.10 -4.16
N ASN A 134 -5.67 5.91 -5.41
CA ASN A 134 -6.41 6.87 -6.24
C ASN A 134 -5.69 8.23 -6.35
N HIS A 135 -4.35 8.18 -6.39
CA HIS A 135 -3.49 9.35 -6.49
C HIS A 135 -2.47 9.13 -7.60
N THR A 136 -2.17 10.19 -8.35
CA THR A 136 -1.11 10.21 -9.35
C THR A 136 -0.07 11.23 -8.93
N ILE A 137 1.19 10.87 -9.08
CA ILE A 137 2.31 11.80 -8.87
C ILE A 137 3.06 12.04 -10.16
N LYS A 138 3.62 13.23 -10.29
CA LYS A 138 4.59 13.54 -11.32
C LYS A 138 6.00 13.48 -10.75
N VAL A 139 6.83 12.62 -11.33
CA VAL A 139 8.27 12.58 -11.03
C VAL A 139 8.98 13.46 -12.06
N ASN A 140 9.71 14.45 -11.57
CA ASN A 140 10.51 15.38 -12.38
C ASN A 140 12.01 15.23 -12.10
#